data_AF-A0AA39GKU9-F1
#
_entry.id   AF-A0AA39GKU9-F1
#
_cell.length_a   1.000
_cell.length_b   1.000
_cell.length_c   1.000
_cell.angle_alpha   90.00
_cell.angle_beta   90.00
_cell.angle_gamma   90.00
#
_symmetry.space_group_name_H-M   'P 1'
#
loop_
_entity.id
_entity.type
_entity.pdbx_description
1 polymer ?
#
loop_
_entity_poly.entity_id
_entity_poly.type
_entity_poly.pdbx_seq_one_letter_code
_entity_poly.pdbx_strand_id
1 'polypeptide(L)'
;MSTTEPTTKPAEAAAAPRFEWDFDVPDTLFWSGMELTVARNFFSCFRPDELKKMAFEDIESSPMADRLEYLLAQVQRKFDASQAEVAPEPLYAADFDTWRGLLLAIATCQKFLDRPLDEEKTIAKALENIQGRARFSWLGMMASLALRNGNYAAAEAAAQEVLPVWRTHEKLGPDSPQALGMTRTVIEAKWKQGGAKREEAGKLLDETFVLVEGLADSKFAKYQDEEREMLLDLKKQLETATGGG
;
A
#
# COMPACT_ATOMS: atom_id res chain seq x y z
N MET A 1 49.70 -2.74 -40.75
CA MET A 1 48.61 -1.75 -40.62
C MET A 1 47.54 -2.40 -39.77
N SER A 2 47.42 -1.97 -38.51
CA SER A 2 46.50 -2.54 -37.52
C SER A 2 45.06 -2.17 -37.86
N THR A 3 44.22 -3.17 -38.05
CA THR A 3 42.76 -3.06 -38.01
C THR A 3 42.32 -3.01 -36.56
N THR A 4 41.89 -1.83 -36.12
CA THR A 4 41.17 -1.62 -34.86
C THR A 4 39.78 -2.24 -34.94
N GLU A 5 39.47 -3.12 -33.99
CA GLU A 5 38.13 -3.63 -33.71
C GLU A 5 37.21 -2.48 -33.26
N PRO A 6 35.91 -2.50 -33.64
CA PRO A 6 34.94 -1.58 -33.08
C PRO A 6 34.55 -2.08 -31.68
N THR A 7 34.92 -1.30 -30.67
CA THR A 7 34.43 -1.42 -29.31
C THR A 7 32.91 -1.21 -29.30
N THR A 8 32.16 -2.32 -29.19
CA THR A 8 30.73 -2.29 -28.86
C THR A 8 30.54 -1.66 -27.50
N LYS A 9 29.93 -0.48 -27.49
CA LYS A 9 29.38 0.20 -26.31
C LYS A 9 28.43 -0.78 -25.59
N PRO A 10 28.56 -1.00 -24.26
CA PRO A 10 27.58 -1.79 -23.52
C PRO A 10 26.20 -1.15 -23.67
N ALA A 11 25.19 -1.97 -23.98
CA ALA A 11 23.80 -1.54 -23.98
C ALA A 11 23.48 -0.95 -22.60
N GLU A 12 22.97 0.29 -22.56
CA GLU A 12 22.32 0.83 -21.37
C GLU A 12 21.25 -0.17 -20.94
N ALA A 13 21.36 -0.68 -19.71
CA ALA A 13 20.33 -1.50 -19.12
C ALA A 13 19.00 -0.76 -19.26
N ALA A 14 18.02 -1.37 -19.93
CA ALA A 14 16.70 -0.78 -20.09
C ALA A 14 16.17 -0.42 -18.69
N ALA A 15 15.87 0.85 -18.47
CA ALA A 15 15.33 1.31 -17.19
C ALA A 15 14.09 0.47 -16.84
N ALA A 16 14.01 0.02 -15.59
CA ALA A 16 12.91 -0.83 -15.13
C ALA A 16 11.55 -0.15 -15.42
N PRO A 17 10.49 -0.92 -15.73
CA PRO A 17 9.17 -0.37 -16.00
C PRO A 17 8.69 0.55 -14.86
N ARG A 18 8.24 1.76 -15.21
CA ARG A 18 7.58 2.68 -14.28
C ARG A 18 6.08 2.47 -14.33
N PHE A 19 5.49 2.16 -13.19
CA PHE A 19 4.06 1.95 -12.99
C PHE A 19 3.37 3.22 -12.50
N GLU A 20 2.05 3.28 -12.66
CA GLU A 20 1.22 4.42 -12.22
C GLU A 20 1.20 4.63 -10.69
N TRP A 21 1.66 3.62 -9.94
CA TRP A 21 1.80 3.70 -8.49
C TRP A 21 3.23 3.97 -8.01
N ASP A 22 4.20 4.08 -8.92
CA ASP A 22 5.54 4.53 -8.55
C ASP A 22 5.53 6.04 -8.34
N PHE A 23 6.22 6.48 -7.30
CA PHE A 23 6.29 7.89 -6.93
C PHE A 23 7.70 8.23 -6.46
N ASP A 24 8.25 9.34 -6.94
CA ASP A 24 9.55 9.83 -6.49
C ASP A 24 9.34 10.69 -5.25
N VAL A 25 9.69 10.15 -4.09
CA VAL A 25 9.66 10.90 -2.83
C VAL A 25 10.83 11.89 -2.82
N PRO A 26 10.62 13.16 -2.44
CA PRO A 26 11.73 14.11 -2.36
C PRO A 26 12.82 13.63 -1.40
N ASP A 27 14.07 13.74 -1.81
CA ASP A 27 15.23 13.39 -0.98
C ASP A 27 15.56 14.54 -0.01
N THR A 28 14.73 14.68 1.03
CA THR A 28 14.91 15.66 2.10
C THR A 28 14.79 14.99 3.48
N LEU A 29 15.28 15.67 4.52
CA LEU A 29 15.21 15.17 5.90
C LEU A 29 13.77 14.86 6.34
N PHE A 30 12.82 15.70 5.93
CA PHE A 30 11.40 15.51 6.23
C PHE A 30 10.87 14.19 5.70
N TRP A 31 11.26 13.77 4.50
CA TRP A 31 10.75 12.54 3.87
C TRP A 31 11.62 11.31 4.16
N SER A 32 12.80 11.50 4.75
CA SER A 32 13.71 10.40 5.08
C SER A 32 13.05 9.40 6.05
N GLY A 33 13.08 8.12 5.65
CA GLY A 33 12.45 7.00 6.35
C GLY A 33 10.93 6.96 6.25
N MET A 34 10.30 7.87 5.48
CA MET A 34 8.86 7.88 5.31
C MET A 34 8.42 6.81 4.32
N GLU A 35 7.34 6.14 4.65
CA GLU A 35 6.73 5.12 3.82
C GLU A 35 6.28 5.70 2.49
N LEU A 36 6.69 5.05 1.39
CA LEU A 36 6.38 5.49 0.03
C LEU A 36 4.88 5.72 -0.18
N THR A 37 4.05 4.85 0.42
CA THR A 37 2.59 4.95 0.32
C THR A 37 2.02 6.17 1.04
N VAL A 38 2.60 6.58 2.18
CA VAL A 38 2.25 7.83 2.87
C VAL A 38 2.57 9.01 1.97
N ALA A 39 3.81 9.11 1.50
CA ALA A 39 4.27 10.22 0.70
C ALA A 39 3.46 10.34 -0.60
N ARG A 40 3.32 9.27 -1.37
CA ARG A 40 2.53 9.24 -2.61
C ARG A 40 1.09 9.71 -2.37
N ASN A 41 0.40 9.13 -1.39
CA ASN A 41 -1.01 9.46 -1.15
C ASN A 41 -1.15 10.92 -0.72
N PHE A 42 -0.24 11.42 0.11
CA PHE A 42 -0.17 12.83 0.46
C PHE A 42 0.01 13.72 -0.77
N PHE A 43 1.07 13.51 -1.56
CA PHE A 43 1.37 14.32 -2.73
C PHE A 43 0.25 14.30 -3.78
N SER A 44 -0.46 13.18 -3.93
CA SER A 44 -1.60 13.09 -4.85
C SER A 44 -2.77 14.01 -4.49
N CYS A 45 -2.82 14.52 -3.25
CA CYS A 45 -3.87 15.43 -2.79
C CYS A 45 -3.57 16.91 -3.04
N PHE A 46 -2.33 17.29 -3.35
CA PHE A 46 -1.91 18.69 -3.39
C PHE A 46 -1.27 19.07 -4.72
N ARG A 47 -1.61 20.28 -5.18
CA ARG A 47 -0.93 20.90 -6.31
C ARG A 47 0.46 21.39 -5.91
N PRO A 48 1.40 21.54 -6.86
CA PRO A 48 2.73 22.06 -6.57
C PRO A 48 2.76 23.43 -5.88
N ASP A 49 1.79 24.31 -6.16
CA ASP A 49 1.70 25.63 -5.51
C ASP A 49 1.22 25.57 -4.07
N GLU A 50 0.44 24.54 -3.71
CA GLU A 50 0.00 24.29 -2.33
C GLU A 50 1.15 23.71 -1.51
N LEU A 51 1.90 22.75 -2.08
CA LEU A 51 3.06 22.13 -1.45
C LEU A 51 4.15 23.15 -1.12
N LYS A 52 4.41 24.12 -2.01
CA LYS A 52 5.39 25.20 -1.78
C LYS A 52 5.05 26.11 -0.59
N LYS A 53 3.80 26.12 -0.14
CA LYS A 53 3.34 26.92 1.01
C LYS A 53 3.42 26.15 2.33
N MET A 54 3.70 24.85 2.27
CA MET A 54 3.85 24.02 3.45
C MET A 54 5.26 24.19 4.02
N ALA A 55 5.34 24.48 5.30
CA ALA A 55 6.60 24.56 6.03
C ALA A 55 7.03 23.16 6.48
N PHE A 56 7.62 22.38 5.56
CA PHE A 56 8.17 21.06 5.90
C PHE A 56 9.46 21.20 6.71
N GLU A 57 10.22 22.26 6.46
CA GLU A 57 11.50 22.58 7.08
C GLU A 57 11.36 22.84 8.59
N ASP A 58 10.20 23.36 9.01
CA ASP A 58 9.93 23.67 10.42
C ASP A 58 9.87 22.40 11.31
N ILE A 59 9.65 21.23 10.71
CA ILE A 59 9.43 19.96 11.41
C ILE A 59 10.24 18.80 10.83
N GLU A 60 11.18 19.07 9.94
CA GLU A 60 11.93 18.02 9.23
C GLU A 60 12.80 17.15 10.15
N SER A 61 13.25 17.73 11.27
CA SER A 61 14.02 17.04 12.30
C SER A 61 13.17 16.39 13.39
N SER A 62 11.84 16.50 13.29
CA SER A 62 10.93 15.94 14.28
C SER A 62 10.80 14.41 14.14
N PRO A 63 10.43 13.71 15.23
CA PRO A 63 10.05 12.30 15.19
C PRO A 63 9.08 11.98 14.04
N MET A 64 9.13 10.75 13.52
CA MET A 64 8.25 10.31 12.42
C MET A 64 6.77 10.52 12.75
N ALA A 65 6.37 10.27 14.00
CA ALA A 65 5.00 10.50 14.45
C ALA A 65 4.57 11.96 14.25
N ASP A 66 5.38 12.94 14.65
CA ASP A 66 5.06 14.36 14.50
C ASP A 66 4.99 14.79 13.03
N ARG A 67 5.88 14.24 12.19
CA ARG A 67 5.83 14.44 10.74
C ARG A 67 4.54 13.87 10.13
N LEU A 68 4.11 12.68 10.56
CA LEU A 68 2.85 12.07 10.13
C LEU A 68 1.63 12.85 10.62
N GLU A 69 1.64 13.36 11.86
CA GLU A 69 0.57 14.23 12.37
C GLU A 69 0.44 15.50 11.55
N TYR A 70 1.57 16.11 11.18
CA TYR A 70 1.56 17.26 10.30
C TYR A 70 0.90 16.94 8.96
N LEU A 71 1.30 15.84 8.30
CA LEU A 71 0.70 15.42 7.03
C LEU A 71 -0.81 15.17 7.19
N LEU A 72 -1.22 14.44 8.23
CA LEU A 72 -2.63 14.20 8.53
C LEU A 72 -3.40 15.51 8.69
N ALA A 73 -2.86 16.47 9.45
CA ALA A 73 -3.48 17.77 9.66
C ALA A 73 -3.63 18.57 8.36
N GLN A 74 -2.64 18.55 7.47
CA GLN A 74 -2.74 19.23 6.17
C GLN A 74 -3.82 18.60 5.28
N VAL A 75 -3.88 17.26 5.23
CA VAL A 75 -4.90 16.56 4.42
C VAL A 75 -6.31 16.79 4.98
N GLN A 76 -6.48 16.78 6.30
CA GLN A 76 -7.77 17.08 6.94
C GLN A 76 -8.23 18.51 6.67
N ARG A 77 -7.34 19.50 6.79
CA ARG A 77 -7.65 20.90 6.43
C ARG A 77 -8.09 21.02 4.97
N LYS A 78 -7.43 20.29 4.07
CA LYS A 78 -7.81 20.28 2.65
C LYS A 78 -9.17 19.60 2.43
N PHE A 79 -9.47 18.53 3.15
CA PHE A 79 -10.79 17.88 3.13
C PHE A 79 -11.89 18.85 3.55
N ASP A 80 -11.70 19.55 4.68
CA ASP A 80 -12.68 20.50 5.18
C ASP A 80 -12.87 21.69 4.24
N ALA A 81 -11.78 22.23 3.68
CA ALA A 81 -11.85 23.30 2.69
C ALA A 81 -12.58 22.87 1.41
N SER A 82 -12.24 21.69 0.87
CA SER A 82 -12.87 21.16 -0.34
C SER A 82 -14.37 20.90 -0.13
N GLN A 83 -14.75 20.36 1.04
CA GLN A 83 -16.15 20.17 1.40
C GLN A 83 -16.90 21.49 1.57
N ALA A 84 -16.26 22.54 2.08
CA ALA A 84 -16.86 23.86 2.21
C ALA A 84 -17.10 24.53 0.85
N GLU A 85 -16.21 24.33 -0.13
CA GLU A 85 -16.32 24.90 -1.48
C GLU A 85 -17.53 24.39 -2.26
N VAL A 86 -17.90 23.12 -2.06
CA VAL A 86 -19.02 22.46 -2.77
C VAL A 86 -20.32 22.41 -1.96
N ALA A 87 -20.32 22.97 -0.75
CA ALA A 87 -21.50 22.99 0.11
C ALA A 87 -22.68 23.70 -0.58
N PRO A 88 -23.93 23.20 -0.43
CA PRO A 88 -24.38 22.16 0.52
C PRO A 88 -24.24 20.71 -0.01
N GLU A 89 -23.72 20.50 -1.21
CA GLU A 89 -23.54 19.16 -1.75
C GLU A 89 -22.39 18.44 -1.02
N PRO A 90 -22.49 17.13 -0.72
CA PRO A 90 -21.36 16.39 -0.17
C PRO A 90 -20.24 16.23 -1.20
N LEU A 91 -18.98 16.31 -0.74
CA LEU A 91 -17.82 16.26 -1.63
C LEU A 91 -17.75 14.97 -2.47
N TYR A 92 -18.21 13.84 -1.94
CA TYR A 92 -18.23 12.58 -2.70
C TYR A 92 -19.14 12.63 -3.93
N ALA A 93 -20.14 13.52 -3.95
CA ALA A 93 -21.06 13.68 -5.08
C ALA A 93 -20.54 14.75 -6.06
N ALA A 94 -20.03 15.87 -5.54
CA ALA A 94 -19.52 16.97 -6.36
C ALA A 94 -18.15 16.70 -6.99
N ASP A 95 -17.22 16.10 -6.24
CA ASP A 95 -15.85 15.76 -6.69
C ASP A 95 -15.37 14.47 -6.01
N PHE A 96 -15.84 13.35 -6.58
CA PHE A 96 -15.56 12.01 -6.07
C PHE A 96 -14.07 11.67 -6.03
N ASP A 97 -13.29 12.11 -7.02
CA ASP A 97 -11.87 11.77 -7.10
C ASP A 97 -11.06 12.49 -6.01
N THR A 98 -11.32 13.79 -5.78
CA THR A 98 -10.73 14.55 -4.67
C THR A 98 -11.13 13.96 -3.33
N TRP A 99 -12.43 13.68 -3.11
CA TRP A 99 -12.92 13.05 -1.90
C TRP A 99 -12.21 11.72 -1.60
N ARG A 100 -12.14 10.83 -2.60
CA ARG A 100 -11.51 9.51 -2.49
C ARG A 100 -10.01 9.63 -2.20
N GLY A 101 -9.32 10.51 -2.90
CA GLY A 101 -7.88 10.74 -2.72
C GLY A 101 -7.55 11.22 -1.30
N LEU A 102 -8.32 12.19 -0.79
CA LEU A 102 -8.14 12.72 0.55
C LEU A 102 -8.42 11.68 1.64
N LEU A 103 -9.50 10.91 1.53
CA LEU A 103 -9.76 9.82 2.49
C LEU A 103 -8.64 8.77 2.47
N LEU A 104 -8.09 8.45 1.29
CA LEU A 104 -7.00 7.48 1.18
C LEU A 104 -5.74 7.98 1.89
N ALA A 105 -5.40 9.25 1.72
CA ALA A 105 -4.28 9.88 2.43
C ALA A 105 -4.50 9.94 3.95
N ILE A 106 -5.72 10.28 4.40
CA ILE A 106 -6.10 10.28 5.83
C ILE A 106 -5.94 8.89 6.43
N ALA A 107 -6.55 7.86 5.82
CA ALA A 107 -6.48 6.48 6.31
C ALA A 107 -5.04 5.95 6.33
N THR A 108 -4.23 6.32 5.33
CA THR A 108 -2.81 5.94 5.29
C THR A 108 -2.02 6.59 6.43
N CYS A 109 -2.24 7.87 6.73
CA CYS A 109 -1.58 8.51 7.88
C CYS A 109 -2.02 7.88 9.20
N GLN A 110 -3.33 7.61 9.37
CA GLN A 110 -3.87 6.95 10.57
C GLN A 110 -3.28 5.55 10.78
N LYS A 111 -3.09 4.77 9.70
CA LYS A 111 -2.40 3.48 9.73
C LYS A 111 -1.01 3.60 10.35
N PHE A 112 -0.20 4.53 9.86
CA PHE A 112 1.20 4.68 10.30
C PHE A 112 1.37 5.47 11.61
N LEU A 113 0.31 6.13 12.07
CA LEU A 113 0.18 6.69 13.42
C LEU A 113 -0.35 5.68 14.45
N ASP A 114 -0.62 4.43 14.03
CA ASP A 114 -1.22 3.39 14.87
C ASP A 114 -2.56 3.82 15.50
N ARG A 115 -3.44 4.39 14.68
CA ARG A 115 -4.80 4.84 15.06
C ARG A 115 -5.88 3.96 14.44
N PRO A 116 -6.00 2.68 14.84
CA PRO A 116 -6.86 1.71 14.16
C PRO A 116 -8.34 2.09 14.17
N LEU A 117 -8.83 2.75 15.24
CA LEU A 117 -10.22 3.19 15.32
C LEU A 117 -10.56 4.34 14.38
N ASP A 118 -9.61 5.25 14.14
CA ASP A 118 -9.81 6.38 13.22
C ASP A 118 -9.66 5.92 11.77
N GLU A 119 -8.71 5.01 11.52
CA GLU A 119 -8.55 4.33 10.24
C GLU A 119 -9.82 3.55 9.86
N GLU A 120 -10.38 2.75 10.77
CA GLU A 120 -11.61 2.00 10.55
C GLU A 120 -12.77 2.90 10.14
N LYS A 121 -12.99 3.99 10.88
CA LYS A 121 -14.06 4.96 10.57
C LYS A 121 -13.88 5.60 9.19
N THR A 122 -12.64 5.92 8.84
CA THR A 122 -12.32 6.53 7.53
C THR A 122 -12.59 5.54 6.40
N ILE A 123 -12.16 4.29 6.55
CA ILE A 123 -12.41 3.24 5.55
C ILE A 123 -13.91 2.91 5.45
N ALA A 124 -14.62 2.81 6.58
CA ALA A 124 -16.06 2.55 6.59
C ALA A 124 -16.83 3.65 5.84
N LYS A 125 -16.51 4.93 6.10
CA LYS A 125 -17.08 6.08 5.37
C LYS A 125 -16.82 6.00 3.86
N ALA A 126 -15.64 5.53 3.46
CA ALA A 126 -15.34 5.31 2.05
C ALA A 126 -16.20 4.18 1.47
N LEU A 127 -16.30 3.05 2.16
CA LEU A 127 -17.11 1.89 1.75
C LEU A 127 -18.61 2.16 1.70
N GLU A 128 -19.13 3.14 2.44
CA GLU A 128 -20.54 3.56 2.33
C GLU A 128 -20.86 4.17 0.96
N ASN A 129 -19.90 4.89 0.36
CA ASN A 129 -20.13 5.70 -0.83
C ASN A 129 -19.42 5.16 -2.09
N ILE A 130 -18.49 4.21 -1.94
CA ILE A 130 -17.74 3.62 -3.06
C ILE A 130 -18.34 2.28 -3.48
N GLN A 131 -18.64 2.19 -4.77
CA GLN A 131 -19.19 1.00 -5.43
C GLN A 131 -18.28 0.48 -6.54
N GLY A 132 -18.58 -0.73 -7.02
CA GLY A 132 -17.87 -1.36 -8.13
C GLY A 132 -16.39 -1.63 -7.84
N ARG A 133 -15.55 -1.60 -8.89
CA ARG A 133 -14.14 -2.01 -8.79
C ARG A 133 -13.32 -1.17 -7.81
N ALA A 134 -13.63 0.12 -7.65
CA ALA A 134 -12.92 0.99 -6.73
C ALA A 134 -13.07 0.56 -5.25
N ARG A 135 -14.14 -0.21 -4.93
CA ARG A 135 -14.40 -0.71 -3.57
C ARG A 135 -13.33 -1.70 -3.09
N PHE A 136 -12.73 -2.49 -3.99
CA PHE A 136 -11.82 -3.57 -3.59
C PHE A 136 -10.52 -3.07 -2.96
N SER A 137 -10.03 -1.89 -3.32
CA SER A 137 -8.89 -1.27 -2.64
C SER A 137 -9.20 -0.98 -1.16
N TRP A 138 -10.39 -0.48 -0.87
CA TRP A 138 -10.85 -0.19 0.50
C TRP A 138 -11.16 -1.45 1.29
N LEU A 139 -11.72 -2.48 0.66
CA LEU A 139 -11.86 -3.80 1.28
C LEU A 139 -10.49 -4.41 1.61
N GLY A 140 -9.49 -4.22 0.74
CA GLY A 140 -8.13 -4.64 1.03
C GLY A 140 -7.52 -3.93 2.24
N MET A 141 -7.80 -2.63 2.40
CA MET A 141 -7.42 -1.88 3.59
C MET A 141 -8.12 -2.41 4.85
N MET A 142 -9.43 -2.72 4.77
CA MET A 142 -10.15 -3.37 5.88
C MET A 142 -9.55 -4.73 6.25
N ALA A 143 -9.16 -5.55 5.26
CA ALA A 143 -8.53 -6.84 5.51
C ALA A 143 -7.21 -6.67 6.27
N SER A 144 -6.37 -5.71 5.85
CA SER A 144 -5.10 -5.39 6.52
C SER A 144 -5.30 -4.84 7.94
N LEU A 145 -6.29 -3.98 8.15
CA LEU A 145 -6.65 -3.46 9.47
C LEU A 145 -7.17 -4.56 10.40
N ALA A 146 -8.08 -5.41 9.90
CA ALA A 146 -8.61 -6.53 10.66
C ALA A 146 -7.49 -7.50 11.09
N LEU A 147 -6.52 -7.77 10.20
CA LEU A 147 -5.36 -8.60 10.51
C LEU A 147 -4.53 -8.00 11.65
N ARG A 148 -4.17 -6.71 11.57
CA ARG A 148 -3.41 -6.00 12.60
C ARG A 148 -4.13 -5.97 13.95
N ASN A 149 -5.46 -5.90 13.94
CA ASN A 149 -6.29 -5.91 15.15
C ASN A 149 -6.56 -7.33 15.70
N GLY A 150 -5.97 -8.38 15.12
CA GLY A 150 -6.15 -9.76 15.55
C GLY A 150 -7.50 -10.39 15.13
N ASN A 151 -8.28 -9.72 14.30
CA ASN A 151 -9.56 -10.20 13.77
C ASN A 151 -9.35 -11.10 12.54
N TYR A 152 -8.64 -12.21 12.74
CA TYR A 152 -8.12 -13.06 11.65
C TYR A 152 -9.21 -13.61 10.73
N ALA A 153 -10.37 -14.00 11.25
CA ALA A 153 -11.47 -14.50 10.42
C ALA A 153 -12.04 -13.41 9.49
N ALA A 154 -12.17 -12.18 9.98
CA ALA A 154 -12.64 -11.06 9.17
C ALA A 154 -11.59 -10.64 8.14
N ALA A 155 -10.30 -10.66 8.52
CA ALA A 155 -9.18 -10.40 7.61
C ALA A 155 -9.16 -11.39 6.45
N GLU A 156 -9.28 -12.69 6.73
CA GLU A 156 -9.33 -13.74 5.71
C GLU A 156 -10.53 -13.54 4.77
N ALA A 157 -11.73 -13.31 5.31
CA ALA A 157 -12.94 -13.17 4.51
C ALA A 157 -12.85 -11.98 3.55
N ALA A 158 -12.44 -10.81 4.05
CA ALA A 158 -12.25 -9.62 3.23
C ALA A 158 -11.15 -9.82 2.17
N ALA A 159 -10.04 -10.45 2.54
CA ALA A 159 -8.95 -10.73 1.62
C ALA A 159 -9.36 -11.70 0.49
N GLN A 160 -10.15 -12.73 0.81
CA GLN A 160 -10.67 -13.68 -0.16
C GLN A 160 -11.68 -13.06 -1.14
N GLU A 161 -12.40 -12.01 -0.74
CA GLU A 161 -13.26 -11.25 -1.65
C GLU A 161 -12.45 -10.42 -2.65
N VAL A 162 -11.33 -9.84 -2.20
CA VAL A 162 -10.48 -8.94 -2.99
C VAL A 162 -9.57 -9.70 -3.97
N LEU A 163 -8.98 -10.80 -3.51
CA LEU A 163 -7.89 -11.47 -4.23
C LEU A 163 -8.27 -11.96 -5.64
N PRO A 164 -9.46 -12.56 -5.91
CA PRO A 164 -9.85 -12.96 -7.26
C PRO A 164 -9.90 -11.79 -8.24
N VAL A 165 -10.32 -10.61 -7.75
CA VAL A 165 -10.42 -9.40 -8.58
C VAL A 165 -9.04 -8.91 -8.96
N TRP A 166 -8.09 -8.87 -8.04
CA TRP A 166 -6.72 -8.43 -8.34
C TRP A 166 -5.97 -9.41 -9.24
N ARG A 167 -6.12 -10.72 -8.99
CA ARG A 167 -5.52 -11.78 -9.82
C ARG A 167 -5.98 -11.76 -11.28
N THR A 168 -7.19 -11.26 -11.55
CA THR A 168 -7.76 -11.20 -12.90
C THR A 168 -7.74 -9.80 -13.50
N HIS A 169 -7.24 -8.80 -12.76
CA HIS A 169 -7.19 -7.43 -13.24
C HIS A 169 -6.07 -7.24 -14.27
N GLU A 170 -6.39 -6.68 -15.43
CA GLU A 170 -5.49 -6.52 -16.58
C GLU A 170 -4.12 -5.88 -16.23
N LYS A 171 -4.13 -4.84 -15.39
CA LYS A 171 -2.89 -4.18 -14.96
C LYS A 171 -2.16 -4.90 -13.84
N LEU A 172 -2.89 -5.61 -12.97
CA LEU A 172 -2.33 -6.20 -11.77
C LEU A 172 -1.92 -7.64 -12.08
N GLY A 173 -2.87 -8.57 -12.12
CA GLY A 173 -2.56 -9.97 -12.31
C GLY A 173 -2.08 -10.62 -11.00
N PRO A 174 -1.84 -11.95 -11.02
CA PRO A 174 -1.53 -12.73 -9.83
C PRO A 174 -0.15 -12.44 -9.22
N ASP A 175 0.74 -11.91 -10.04
CA ASP A 175 2.13 -11.54 -9.78
C ASP A 175 2.29 -10.07 -9.33
N SER A 176 1.20 -9.29 -9.29
CA SER A 176 1.28 -7.91 -8.81
C SER A 176 1.59 -7.82 -7.32
N PRO A 177 2.34 -6.78 -6.87
CA PRO A 177 2.55 -6.51 -5.45
C PRO A 177 1.26 -6.44 -4.63
N GLN A 178 0.18 -5.96 -5.23
CA GLN A 178 -1.14 -5.91 -4.61
C GLN A 178 -1.69 -7.32 -4.37
N ALA A 179 -1.67 -8.20 -5.39
CA ALA A 179 -2.13 -9.58 -5.25
C ALA A 179 -1.26 -10.38 -4.27
N LEU A 180 0.06 -10.18 -4.29
CA LEU A 180 0.99 -10.81 -3.35
C LEU A 180 0.78 -10.31 -1.91
N GLY A 181 0.62 -8.99 -1.72
CA GLY A 181 0.30 -8.39 -0.43
C GLY A 181 -1.00 -8.94 0.18
N MET A 182 -2.05 -9.07 -0.62
CA MET A 182 -3.29 -9.69 -0.16
C MET A 182 -3.15 -11.18 0.11
N THR A 183 -2.34 -11.88 -0.68
CA THR A 183 -2.02 -13.29 -0.43
C THR A 183 -1.31 -13.47 0.91
N ARG A 184 -0.34 -12.60 1.26
CA ARG A 184 0.28 -12.58 2.60
C ARG A 184 -0.75 -12.37 3.72
N THR A 185 -1.70 -11.47 3.52
CA THR A 185 -2.81 -11.27 4.49
C THR A 185 -3.61 -12.55 4.70
N VAL A 186 -3.95 -13.28 3.64
CA VAL A 186 -4.66 -14.59 3.74
C VAL A 186 -3.80 -15.62 4.47
N ILE A 187 -2.53 -15.75 4.13
CA ILE A 187 -1.59 -16.70 4.77
C ILE A 187 -1.55 -16.45 6.27
N GLU A 188 -1.28 -15.20 6.68
CA GLU A 188 -1.15 -14.86 8.10
C GLU A 188 -2.46 -15.07 8.86
N ALA A 189 -3.58 -14.60 8.30
CA ALA A 189 -4.90 -14.77 8.89
C ALA A 189 -5.28 -16.25 9.08
N LYS A 190 -5.03 -17.10 8.08
CA LYS A 190 -5.28 -18.54 8.18
C LYS A 190 -4.36 -19.21 9.19
N TRP A 191 -3.08 -18.86 9.21
CA TRP A 191 -2.11 -19.42 10.15
C TRP A 191 -2.47 -19.14 11.60
N LYS A 192 -2.89 -17.90 11.90
CA LYS A 192 -3.27 -17.45 13.25
C LYS A 192 -4.60 -18.05 13.73
N GLN A 193 -5.47 -18.51 12.83
CA GLN A 193 -6.68 -19.27 13.19
C GLN A 193 -6.41 -20.72 13.58
N GLY A 194 -5.25 -21.28 13.21
CA GLY A 194 -4.83 -22.64 13.61
C GLY A 194 -5.61 -23.77 12.95
N GLY A 195 -5.46 -24.99 13.47
CA GLY A 195 -6.11 -26.20 12.94
C GLY A 195 -5.79 -26.45 11.45
N ALA A 196 -6.79 -26.91 10.70
CA ALA A 196 -6.67 -27.15 9.25
C ALA A 196 -6.27 -25.89 8.45
N LYS A 197 -6.65 -24.69 8.92
CA LYS A 197 -6.28 -23.43 8.25
C LYS A 197 -4.77 -23.18 8.28
N ARG A 198 -4.06 -23.65 9.31
CA ARG A 198 -2.59 -23.54 9.35
C ARG A 198 -1.93 -24.36 8.25
N GLU A 199 -2.44 -25.56 7.97
CA GLU A 199 -1.93 -26.40 6.88
C GLU A 199 -2.20 -25.76 5.51
N GLU A 200 -3.39 -25.19 5.32
CA GLU A 200 -3.72 -24.41 4.11
C GLU A 200 -2.80 -23.20 3.94
N ALA A 201 -2.51 -22.48 5.03
CA ALA A 201 -1.60 -21.34 5.03
C ALA A 201 -0.18 -21.76 4.63
N GLY A 202 0.31 -22.91 5.11
CA GLY A 202 1.62 -23.44 4.73
C GLY A 202 1.74 -23.73 3.24
N LYS A 203 0.72 -24.40 2.66
CA LYS A 203 0.68 -24.65 1.21
C LYS A 203 0.65 -23.36 0.41
N LEU A 204 -0.18 -22.41 0.82
CA LEU A 204 -0.29 -21.11 0.15
C LEU A 204 1.01 -20.30 0.26
N LEU A 205 1.72 -20.41 1.39
CA LEU A 205 3.03 -19.79 1.57
C LEU A 205 4.06 -20.36 0.57
N ASP A 206 4.14 -21.69 0.44
CA ASP A 206 5.03 -22.34 -0.52
C ASP A 206 4.70 -21.97 -1.97
N GLU A 207 3.41 -21.96 -2.33
CA GLU A 207 2.94 -21.49 -3.65
C GLU A 207 3.33 -20.03 -3.90
N THR A 208 3.26 -19.18 -2.88
CA THR A 208 3.62 -17.76 -2.99
C THR A 208 5.12 -17.57 -3.19
N PHE A 209 5.98 -18.39 -2.59
CA PHE A 209 7.42 -18.38 -2.88
C PHE A 209 7.68 -18.67 -4.36
N VAL A 210 6.99 -19.65 -4.96
CA VAL A 210 7.13 -19.96 -6.39
C VAL A 210 6.72 -18.76 -7.26
N LEU A 211 5.63 -18.07 -6.91
CA LEU A 211 5.20 -16.86 -7.61
C LEU A 211 6.24 -15.73 -7.51
N VAL A 212 6.80 -15.50 -6.32
CA VAL A 212 7.83 -14.47 -6.10
C VAL A 212 9.10 -14.77 -6.89
N GLU A 213 9.56 -16.02 -6.95
CA GLU A 213 10.71 -16.38 -7.78
C GLU A 213 10.42 -16.21 -9.28
N GLY A 214 9.16 -16.43 -9.71
CA GLY A 214 8.72 -16.17 -11.07
C GLY A 214 8.62 -14.69 -11.45
N LEU A 215 8.71 -13.75 -10.49
CA LEU A 215 8.62 -12.31 -10.78
C LEU A 215 9.72 -11.82 -11.70
N ALA A 216 10.91 -12.43 -11.67
CA ALA A 216 12.05 -12.08 -12.52
C ALA A 216 11.70 -12.11 -14.02
N ASP A 217 10.78 -13.00 -14.41
CA ASP A 217 10.33 -13.18 -15.79
C ASP A 217 9.06 -12.36 -16.12
N SER A 218 8.58 -11.55 -15.18
CA SER A 218 7.35 -10.76 -15.30
C SER A 218 7.64 -9.27 -15.48
N LYS A 219 6.59 -8.49 -15.77
CA LYS A 219 6.68 -7.02 -15.76
C LYS A 219 7.01 -6.45 -14.37
N PHE A 220 6.80 -7.22 -13.31
CA PHE A 220 7.01 -6.83 -11.91
C PHE A 220 8.39 -7.21 -11.35
N ALA A 221 9.34 -7.63 -12.19
CA ALA A 221 10.68 -8.09 -11.78
C ALA A 221 11.37 -7.20 -10.75
N LYS A 222 11.21 -5.87 -10.84
CA LYS A 222 11.81 -4.91 -9.91
C LYS A 222 11.34 -5.02 -8.45
N TYR A 223 10.19 -5.65 -8.19
CA TYR A 223 9.67 -5.86 -6.84
C TYR A 223 10.08 -7.20 -6.24
N GLN A 224 10.79 -8.05 -7.00
CA GLN A 224 11.08 -9.42 -6.58
C GLN A 224 11.80 -9.49 -5.23
N ASP A 225 12.85 -8.69 -5.05
CA ASP A 225 13.67 -8.75 -3.84
C ASP A 225 12.88 -8.31 -2.60
N GLU A 226 12.10 -7.24 -2.72
CA GLU A 226 11.22 -6.73 -1.65
C GLU A 226 10.13 -7.75 -1.29
N GLU A 227 9.48 -8.35 -2.30
CA GLU A 227 8.46 -9.37 -2.10
C GLU A 227 9.03 -10.65 -1.47
N ARG A 228 10.26 -11.02 -1.83
CA ARG A 228 10.98 -12.16 -1.22
C ARG A 228 11.30 -11.89 0.24
N GLU A 229 11.83 -10.72 0.56
CA GLU A 229 12.16 -10.31 1.93
C GLU A 229 10.91 -10.33 2.81
N MET A 230 9.82 -9.70 2.38
CA MET A 230 8.54 -9.70 3.11
C MET A 230 8.01 -11.12 3.37
N LEU A 231 8.16 -12.04 2.40
CA LEU A 231 7.67 -13.41 2.54
C LEU A 231 8.55 -14.26 3.49
N LEU A 232 9.87 -14.05 3.46
CA LEU A 232 10.80 -14.65 4.39
C LEU A 232 10.54 -14.20 5.83
N ASP A 233 10.31 -12.89 6.01
CA ASP A 233 9.98 -12.33 7.32
C ASP A 233 8.65 -12.85 7.83
N LEU A 234 7.62 -12.92 6.98
CA LEU A 234 6.34 -13.55 7.33
C LEU A 234 6.57 -14.99 7.79
N LYS A 235 7.28 -15.81 7.01
CA LYS A 235 7.56 -17.21 7.37
C LYS A 235 8.20 -17.32 8.77
N LYS A 236 9.23 -16.50 9.04
CA LYS A 236 9.91 -16.45 10.33
C LYS A 236 8.96 -16.07 11.48
N GLN A 237 8.07 -15.10 11.26
CA GLN A 237 7.07 -14.71 12.26
C GLN A 237 6.05 -15.83 12.53
N LEU A 238 5.64 -16.57 11.50
CA LEU A 238 4.67 -17.66 11.61
C LEU A 238 5.25 -18.86 12.39
N GLU A 239 6.52 -19.19 12.16
CA GLU A 239 7.26 -20.27 12.82
C GLU A 239 7.63 -19.93 14.29
N THR A 240 7.91 -18.66 14.59
CA THR A 240 8.19 -18.23 15.97
C THR A 240 6.93 -18.13 16.83
N ALA A 241 5.79 -17.77 16.24
CA ALA A 241 4.49 -17.73 16.91
C ALA A 241 3.97 -19.12 17.36
N THR A 242 4.57 -20.22 16.88
CA THR A 242 4.20 -21.58 17.26
C THR A 242 4.87 -22.11 18.54
N GLY A 243 5.82 -21.38 19.14
CA GLY A 243 6.59 -21.83 20.31
C GLY A 243 6.04 -21.45 21.69
N GLY A 244 4.85 -20.85 21.79
CA GLY A 244 4.33 -20.27 23.04
C GLY A 244 2.92 -20.72 23.47
N GLY A 245 2.49 -21.92 23.06
CA GLY A 245 1.21 -22.52 23.46
C GLY A 245 1.40 -23.62 24.49
#